data_AF-A0A7J8ZRP5-F1
#
_entry.id   AF-A0A7J8ZRP5-F1
#
_cell.length_a   1.000
_cell.length_b   1.000
_cell.length_c   1.000
_cell.angle_alpha   90.00
_cell.angle_beta   90.00
_cell.angle_gamma   90.00
#
_symmetry.space_group_name_H-M   'P 1'
#
loop_
_entity.id
_entity.type
_entity.pdbx_description
1 polymer ?
#
loop_
_entity_poly.entity_id
_entity_poly.type
_entity_poly.pdbx_seq_one_letter_code
_entity_poly.pdbx_strand_id
1 'polypeptide(L)'
;MDELIKQLLQGDIFWYETKPTRTAFVPYSNTPRQVEPGRNDGGNSENMNKKMIGFLKKSWPATVGTKDGEKERCFRHMMNERSRREKQKRSYSALHSMLPLGTKNDKNSIVQTAAKRVQELEWLKKDLERRNYELKSNHNNKIGLKVENPTSGIDSMLETLKCLKELDSNPTIIQSNFTPQQFLAVLAFPTQV
;
A
#
# COMPACT_ATOMS: atom_id res chain seq x y z
N MET A 1 6.54 -4.98 -18.74
CA MET A 1 6.64 -3.57 -19.17
C MET A 1 7.31 -3.62 -20.53
N ASP A 2 6.54 -3.55 -21.64
CA ASP A 2 7.02 -3.29 -23.03
C ASP A 2 6.08 -3.74 -24.18
N GLU A 3 4.76 -3.87 -23.94
CA GLU A 3 3.79 -4.00 -25.07
C GLU A 3 2.83 -2.80 -25.19
N LEU A 4 2.44 -2.18 -24.07
CA LEU A 4 1.56 -1.01 -24.09
C LEU A 4 2.23 0.22 -24.72
N ILE A 5 3.56 0.33 -24.67
CA ILE A 5 4.31 1.43 -25.29
C ILE A 5 4.37 1.25 -26.81
N LYS A 6 4.42 0.01 -27.31
CA LYS A 6 4.42 -0.27 -28.75
C LYS A 6 3.06 0.03 -29.39
N GLN A 7 1.95 -0.25 -28.69
CA GLN A 7 0.61 0.12 -29.19
C GLN A 7 0.37 1.64 -29.23
N LEU A 8 1.01 2.43 -28.35
CA LEU A 8 0.84 3.88 -28.37
C LEU A 8 1.57 4.56 -29.55
N LEU A 9 2.57 3.89 -30.13
CA LEU A 9 3.34 4.38 -31.28
C LEU A 9 2.75 3.99 -32.64
N GLN A 10 1.75 3.10 -32.66
CA GLN A 10 1.21 2.50 -33.89
C GLN A 10 -0.20 2.99 -34.23
N GLY A 11 -0.79 3.85 -33.40
CA GLY A 11 -2.03 4.55 -33.73
C GLY A 11 -1.72 5.83 -34.48
N ASP A 12 -2.08 5.87 -35.77
CA ASP A 12 -2.15 7.09 -36.57
C ASP A 12 -2.99 8.14 -35.84
N ILE A 13 -2.31 9.10 -35.22
CA ILE A 13 -2.92 10.30 -34.67
C ILE A 13 -3.31 11.15 -35.87
N PHE A 14 -4.58 11.03 -36.25
CA PHE A 14 -5.24 11.82 -37.27
C PHE A 14 -5.26 13.29 -36.81
N TRP A 15 -4.20 14.02 -37.16
CA TRP A 15 -4.11 15.46 -36.93
C TRP A 15 -5.14 16.15 -37.81
N TYR A 16 -6.11 16.83 -37.20
CA TYR A 16 -6.99 17.73 -37.92
C TYR A 16 -6.17 18.73 -38.73
N GLU A 17 -6.44 18.77 -40.02
CA GLU A 17 -5.85 19.68 -40.99
C GLU A 17 -6.26 21.12 -40.64
N THR A 18 -5.44 21.80 -39.85
CA THR A 18 -5.58 23.25 -39.66
C THR A 18 -4.90 23.94 -40.82
N LYS A 19 -5.73 24.52 -41.70
CA LYS A 19 -5.29 25.30 -42.87
C LYS A 19 -4.26 26.36 -42.47
N PRO A 20 -3.04 26.38 -43.04
CA PRO A 20 -2.07 27.42 -42.76
C PRO A 20 -2.50 28.72 -43.45
N THR A 21 -3.23 29.57 -42.73
CA THR A 21 -3.56 30.92 -43.22
C THR A 21 -2.43 31.88 -42.84
N ARG A 22 -1.31 31.81 -43.57
CA ARG A 22 -0.27 32.85 -43.54
C ARG A 22 0.65 32.70 -44.75
N THR A 23 0.18 33.17 -45.89
CA THR A 23 1.05 33.47 -47.02
C THR A 23 1.88 34.70 -46.67
N ALA A 24 3.21 34.63 -46.83
CA ALA A 24 4.10 35.80 -46.69
C ALA A 24 4.00 36.78 -47.88
N PHE A 25 3.13 36.47 -48.84
CA PHE A 25 2.86 37.27 -50.03
C PHE A 25 1.52 37.97 -49.87
N VAL A 26 1.57 39.31 -49.84
CA VAL A 26 0.40 40.19 -49.95
C VAL A 26 0.20 40.51 -51.43
N PRO A 27 -1.03 40.41 -51.98
CA PRO A 27 -1.31 40.89 -53.34
C PRO A 27 -0.95 42.37 -53.47
N TYR A 28 -0.24 42.74 -54.53
CA TYR A 28 0.05 44.15 -54.82
C TYR A 28 -1.26 44.91 -55.03
N SER A 29 -1.52 45.92 -54.20
CA SER A 29 -2.60 46.88 -54.42
C SER A 29 -2.19 47.83 -55.55
N ASN A 30 -2.85 47.72 -56.70
CA ASN A 30 -2.69 48.63 -57.84
C ASN A 30 -3.44 49.95 -57.59
N THR A 31 -3.10 50.66 -56.52
CA THR A 31 -3.53 52.05 -56.30
C THR A 31 -2.35 52.98 -56.57
N PRO A 32 -2.47 53.95 -57.51
CA PRO A 32 -1.43 54.94 -57.71
C PRO A 32 -1.14 55.66 -56.39
N ARG A 33 0.12 55.60 -55.96
CA ARG A 33 0.62 56.31 -54.77
C ARG A 33 0.46 57.82 -55.01
N GLN A 34 -0.53 58.44 -54.40
CA GLN A 34 -0.55 59.89 -54.26
C GLN A 34 0.59 60.28 -53.31
N VAL A 35 1.53 61.06 -53.83
CA VAL A 35 2.65 61.60 -53.09
C VAL A 35 2.14 62.87 -52.40
N GLU A 36 1.70 62.73 -51.15
CA GLU A 36 1.47 63.88 -50.28
C GLU A 36 2.81 64.38 -49.73
N PRO A 37 3.16 65.67 -49.90
CA PRO A 37 4.40 66.22 -49.41
C PRO A 37 4.24 66.60 -47.94
N GLY A 38 5.13 66.06 -47.11
CA GLY A 38 5.34 66.57 -45.76
C GLY A 38 4.95 65.58 -44.68
N ARG A 39 5.92 64.76 -44.29
CA ARG A 39 6.20 64.51 -42.88
C ARG A 39 7.68 64.13 -42.77
N ASN A 40 8.37 64.95 -41.99
CA ASN A 40 9.81 64.96 -41.78
C ASN A 40 10.34 63.55 -41.53
N ASP A 41 11.24 63.11 -42.41
CA ASP A 41 12.13 61.99 -42.16
C ASP A 41 13.05 62.40 -41.01
N GLY A 42 12.56 62.22 -39.78
CA GLY A 42 13.33 62.37 -38.57
C GLY A 42 14.41 61.32 -38.60
N GLY A 43 15.60 61.70 -39.08
CA GLY A 43 16.76 60.83 -39.17
C GLY A 43 17.02 60.18 -37.83
N ASN A 44 16.55 58.94 -37.67
CA ASN A 44 16.95 58.09 -36.57
C ASN A 44 18.36 57.62 -36.89
N SER A 45 19.35 58.50 -36.71
CA SER A 45 20.78 58.15 -36.70
C SER A 45 21.07 57.37 -35.42
N GLU A 46 20.38 56.25 -35.21
CA GLU A 46 20.83 55.25 -34.27
C GLU A 46 22.21 54.80 -34.75
N ASN A 47 23.22 55.10 -33.92
CA ASN A 47 24.58 54.66 -34.21
C ASN A 47 24.59 53.13 -34.41
N MET A 48 25.50 52.63 -35.23
CA MET A 48 25.58 51.19 -35.51
C MET A 48 25.73 50.36 -34.23
N ASN A 49 26.28 50.94 -33.16
CA ASN A 49 26.31 50.33 -31.84
C ASN A 49 24.91 50.08 -31.26
N LYS A 50 23.96 51.02 -31.33
CA LYS A 50 22.58 50.82 -30.89
C LYS A 50 21.87 49.74 -31.72
N LYS A 51 22.10 49.73 -33.03
CA LYS A 51 21.56 48.69 -33.92
C LYS A 51 22.15 47.31 -33.61
N MET A 52 23.45 47.23 -33.41
CA MET A 52 24.15 46.00 -33.03
C MET A 52 23.71 45.51 -31.65
N ILE A 53 23.55 46.41 -30.67
CA ILE A 53 23.00 46.07 -29.35
C ILE A 53 21.54 45.62 -29.46
N GLY A 54 20.73 46.24 -30.32
CA GLY A 54 19.36 45.81 -30.60
C GLY A 54 19.32 44.42 -31.24
N PHE A 55 20.22 44.16 -32.18
CA PHE A 55 20.38 42.85 -32.82
C PHE A 55 20.83 41.79 -31.81
N LEU A 56 21.84 42.08 -31.00
CA LEU A 56 22.36 41.20 -29.94
C LEU A 56 21.29 40.90 -28.87
N LYS A 57 20.48 41.88 -28.48
CA LYS A 57 19.34 41.68 -27.56
C LYS A 57 18.23 40.83 -28.16
N LYS A 58 18.08 40.84 -29.49
CA LYS A 58 17.05 40.09 -30.23
C LYS A 58 17.53 38.71 -30.67
N SER A 59 18.84 38.53 -30.84
CA SER A 59 19.51 37.26 -31.13
C SER A 59 19.86 36.49 -29.85
N TRP A 60 19.89 37.14 -28.69
CA TRP A 60 19.84 36.42 -27.42
C TRP A 60 18.43 35.82 -27.32
N PRO A 61 18.27 34.48 -27.26
CA PRO A 61 16.97 33.92 -26.96
C PRO A 61 16.59 34.46 -25.58
N ALA A 62 15.59 35.35 -25.54
CA ALA A 62 14.97 35.78 -24.31
C ALA A 62 14.50 34.51 -23.59
N THR A 63 15.26 34.12 -22.58
CA THR A 63 15.11 33.00 -21.65
C THR A 63 14.00 32.01 -22.04
N VAL A 64 14.25 31.18 -23.06
CA VAL A 64 13.40 30.00 -23.35
C VAL A 64 13.47 28.97 -22.19
N GLY A 65 14.41 29.16 -21.25
CA GLY A 65 14.58 28.34 -20.06
C GLY A 65 13.42 28.34 -19.06
N THR A 66 12.47 29.28 -19.12
CA THR A 66 11.30 29.25 -18.20
C THR A 66 10.16 28.38 -18.72
N LYS A 67 9.78 28.48 -20.00
CA LYS A 67 8.63 27.72 -20.53
C LYS A 67 8.88 26.22 -20.64
N ASP A 68 10.08 25.79 -21.03
CA ASP A 68 10.36 24.36 -21.17
C ASP A 68 10.65 23.71 -19.80
N GLY A 69 11.28 24.43 -18.87
CA GLY A 69 11.40 23.99 -17.47
C GLY A 69 10.05 23.89 -16.75
N GLU A 70 9.10 24.79 -17.04
CA GLU A 70 7.73 24.72 -16.53
C GLU A 70 6.97 23.50 -17.06
N LYS A 71 7.05 23.22 -18.36
CA LYS A 71 6.43 22.02 -18.96
C LYS A 71 7.03 20.74 -18.39
N GLU A 72 8.35 20.66 -18.23
CA GLU A 72 9.02 19.51 -17.63
C GLU A 72 8.62 19.31 -16.17
N ARG A 73 8.54 20.41 -15.39
CA ARG A 73 8.06 20.37 -14.00
C ARG A 73 6.61 19.88 -13.92
N CYS A 74 5.72 20.36 -14.80
CA CYS A 74 4.33 19.92 -14.87
C CYS A 74 4.24 18.43 -15.24
N PHE A 75 5.04 17.96 -16.20
CA PHE A 75 5.10 16.55 -16.58
C PHE A 75 5.57 15.66 -15.42
N ARG A 76 6.67 16.04 -14.76
CA ARG A 76 7.18 15.33 -13.57
C ARG A 76 6.15 15.31 -12.45
N HIS A 77 5.46 16.42 -12.20
CA HIS A 77 4.39 16.47 -11.21
C HIS A 77 3.24 15.51 -11.54
N MET A 78 2.79 15.49 -12.80
CA MET A 78 1.75 14.58 -13.28
C MET A 78 2.15 13.11 -13.13
N MET A 79 3.40 12.76 -13.46
CA MET A 79 3.89 11.38 -13.31
C MET A 79 4.05 10.98 -11.85
N ASN A 80 4.57 11.87 -11.00
CA ASN A 80 4.65 11.64 -9.56
C ASN A 80 3.27 11.42 -8.94
N GLU A 81 2.28 12.25 -9.31
CA GLU A 81 0.91 12.12 -8.82
C GLU A 81 0.24 10.82 -9.32
N ARG A 82 0.52 10.40 -10.55
CA ARG A 82 0.06 9.10 -11.06
C ARG A 82 0.65 7.95 -10.24
N SER A 83 1.96 7.94 -10.02
CA SER A 83 2.65 6.94 -9.21
C SER A 83 2.13 6.93 -7.76
N ARG A 84 1.85 8.11 -7.20
CA ARG A 84 1.26 8.24 -5.85
C ARG A 84 -0.12 7.59 -5.78
N ARG A 85 -1.00 7.84 -6.77
CA ARG A 85 -2.34 7.23 -6.84
C ARG A 85 -2.28 5.72 -7.02
N GLU A 86 -1.35 5.24 -7.84
CA GLU A 86 -1.15 3.81 -8.05
C GLU A 86 -0.69 3.11 -6.77
N LYS A 87 0.27 3.70 -6.04
CA LYS A 87 0.68 3.23 -4.71
C LYS A 87 -0.52 3.19 -3.75
N GLN A 88 -1.30 4.27 -3.69
CA GLN A 88 -2.48 4.35 -2.84
C GLN A 88 -3.51 3.25 -3.19
N LYS A 89 -3.78 3.03 -4.48
CA LYS A 89 -4.69 1.97 -4.94
C LYS A 89 -4.23 0.58 -4.48
N ARG A 90 -2.94 0.28 -4.62
CA ARG A 90 -2.35 -0.99 -4.15
C ARG A 90 -2.47 -1.14 -2.63
N SER A 91 -2.22 -0.07 -1.87
CA SER A 91 -2.38 -0.09 -0.40
C SER A 91 -3.82 -0.40 0.03
N TYR A 92 -4.83 0.19 -0.63
CA TYR A 92 -6.23 -0.14 -0.35
C TYR A 92 -6.58 -1.59 -0.70
N SER A 93 -6.07 -2.09 -1.82
CA SER A 93 -6.28 -3.49 -2.23
C SER A 93 -5.66 -4.47 -1.23
N ALA A 94 -4.44 -4.18 -0.76
CA ALA A 94 -3.77 -4.99 0.25
C ALA A 94 -4.55 -4.96 1.58
N LEU A 95 -5.00 -3.77 2.01
CA LEU A 95 -5.82 -3.64 3.22
C LEU A 95 -7.12 -4.43 3.11
N HIS A 96 -7.86 -4.29 2.01
CA HIS A 96 -9.13 -4.99 1.79
C HIS A 96 -8.96 -6.52 1.80
N SER A 97 -7.85 -7.05 1.27
CA SER A 97 -7.56 -8.49 1.30
C SER A 97 -7.41 -9.08 2.72
N MET A 98 -7.10 -8.25 3.72
CA MET A 98 -6.98 -8.66 5.13
C MET A 98 -8.30 -8.53 5.89
N LEU A 99 -9.33 -7.94 5.29
CA LEU A 99 -10.64 -7.74 5.91
C LEU A 99 -11.55 -8.96 5.70
N PRO A 100 -12.60 -9.11 6.52
CA PRO A 100 -13.55 -10.20 6.37
C PRO A 100 -14.18 -10.25 4.96
N LEU A 101 -14.42 -11.48 4.50
CA LEU A 101 -15.14 -11.77 3.26
C LEU A 101 -16.51 -11.07 3.31
N GLY A 102 -16.86 -10.34 2.24
CA GLY A 102 -18.08 -9.54 2.17
C GLY A 102 -17.89 -8.05 2.50
N THR A 103 -16.68 -7.61 2.88
CA THR A 103 -16.40 -6.18 3.03
C THR A 103 -16.56 -5.47 1.69
N LYS A 104 -17.33 -4.37 1.67
CA LYS A 104 -17.55 -3.57 0.47
C LYS A 104 -16.25 -2.91 -0.01
N ASN A 105 -16.05 -2.87 -1.33
CA ASN A 105 -14.82 -2.38 -1.97
C ASN A 105 -14.76 -0.85 -2.16
N ASP A 106 -15.50 -0.07 -1.37
CA ASP A 106 -15.35 1.39 -1.36
C ASP A 106 -14.37 1.83 -0.28
N LYS A 107 -13.62 2.92 -0.54
CA LYS A 107 -12.53 3.38 0.32
C LYS A 107 -12.99 3.66 1.75
N ASN A 108 -14.19 4.20 1.93
CA ASN A 108 -14.71 4.55 3.25
C ASN A 108 -15.04 3.28 4.04
N SER A 109 -15.74 2.33 3.40
CA SER A 109 -16.06 1.04 4.01
C SER A 109 -14.81 0.25 4.36
N ILE A 110 -13.78 0.22 3.49
CA ILE A 110 -12.50 -0.44 3.79
C ILE A 110 -11.88 0.15 5.06
N VAL A 111 -11.79 1.47 5.17
CA VAL A 111 -11.16 2.14 6.34
C VAL A 111 -11.98 1.94 7.60
N GLN A 112 -13.29 2.09 7.54
CA GLN A 112 -14.17 1.91 8.69
C GLN A 112 -14.16 0.47 9.21
N THR A 113 -14.26 -0.51 8.30
CA THR A 113 -14.19 -1.93 8.67
C THR A 113 -12.81 -2.29 9.22
N ALA A 114 -11.73 -1.78 8.63
CA ALA A 114 -10.38 -1.98 9.17
C ALA A 114 -10.24 -1.42 10.58
N ALA A 115 -10.71 -0.19 10.83
CA ALA A 115 -10.64 0.42 12.15
C ALA A 115 -11.41 -0.37 13.21
N LYS A 116 -12.64 -0.80 12.89
CA LYS A 116 -13.43 -1.68 13.77
C LYS A 116 -12.72 -3.01 14.01
N ARG A 117 -12.14 -3.60 12.97
CA ARG A 117 -11.45 -4.89 13.08
C ARG A 117 -10.23 -4.82 13.99
N VAL A 118 -9.46 -3.74 13.93
CA VAL A 118 -8.34 -3.51 14.86
C VAL A 118 -8.84 -3.46 16.30
N GLN A 119 -9.91 -2.71 16.58
CA GLN A 119 -10.48 -2.63 17.93
C GLN A 119 -10.97 -3.99 18.45
N GLU A 120 -11.67 -4.76 17.61
CA GLU A 120 -12.12 -6.12 17.95
C GLU A 120 -10.95 -7.05 18.27
N LEU A 121 -9.89 -7.02 17.45
CA LEU A 121 -8.71 -7.85 17.63
C LEU A 121 -7.94 -7.48 18.90
N GLU A 122 -7.84 -6.20 19.24
CA GLU A 122 -7.23 -5.74 20.49
C GLU A 122 -8.00 -6.24 21.72
N TRP A 123 -9.33 -6.18 21.66
CA TRP A 123 -10.19 -6.72 22.72
C TRP A 123 -10.05 -8.24 22.86
N LEU A 124 -10.12 -8.97 21.73
CA LEU A 124 -9.97 -10.42 21.72
C LEU A 124 -8.60 -10.86 22.23
N LYS A 125 -7.54 -10.13 21.86
CA LYS A 125 -6.19 -10.38 22.36
C LYS A 125 -6.14 -10.28 23.88
N LYS A 126 -6.64 -9.19 24.46
CA LYS A 126 -6.66 -8.99 25.92
C LYS A 126 -7.47 -10.05 26.65
N ASP A 127 -8.60 -10.45 26.09
CA ASP A 127 -9.45 -11.50 26.67
C ASP A 127 -8.77 -12.87 26.62
N LEU A 128 -8.13 -13.22 25.49
CA LEU A 128 -7.36 -14.45 25.37
C LEU A 128 -6.14 -14.46 26.29
N GLU A 129 -5.45 -13.33 26.44
CA GLU A 129 -4.33 -13.21 27.38
C GLU A 129 -4.80 -13.43 28.83
N ARG A 130 -5.94 -12.86 29.22
CA ARG A 130 -6.55 -13.10 30.54
C ARG A 130 -6.89 -14.57 30.75
N ARG A 131 -7.61 -15.19 29.81
CA ARG A 131 -7.97 -16.62 29.91
C ARG A 131 -6.75 -17.53 29.94
N ASN A 132 -5.72 -17.21 29.16
CA ASN A 132 -4.47 -17.96 29.17
C ASN A 132 -3.74 -17.80 30.52
N TYR A 133 -3.75 -16.60 31.10
CA TYR A 133 -3.23 -16.39 32.45
C TYR A 133 -3.98 -17.22 33.49
N GLU A 134 -5.32 -17.20 33.47
CA GLU A 134 -6.16 -18.01 34.38
C GLU A 134 -5.91 -19.52 34.21
N LEU A 135 -5.78 -20.00 32.98
CA LEU A 135 -5.46 -21.40 32.70
C LEU A 135 -4.05 -21.77 33.18
N LYS A 136 -3.06 -20.89 32.98
CA LYS A 136 -1.70 -21.08 33.47
C LYS A 136 -1.61 -21.01 34.99
N SER A 137 -2.38 -20.15 35.65
CA SER A 137 -2.44 -20.10 37.11
C SER A 137 -3.18 -21.30 37.70
N ASN A 138 -4.16 -21.85 36.98
CA ASN A 138 -4.92 -23.03 37.36
C ASN A 138 -4.31 -24.34 36.84
N HIS A 139 -3.17 -24.28 36.12
CA HIS A 139 -2.37 -25.44 35.79
C HIS A 139 -1.72 -25.97 37.07
N ASN A 140 -2.52 -26.68 37.85
CA ASN A 140 -2.00 -27.72 38.70
C ASN A 140 -1.36 -28.71 37.74
N ASN A 141 -0.05 -28.91 37.78
CA ASN A 141 0.61 -29.98 37.00
C ASN A 141 0.18 -31.38 37.45
N LYS A 142 -0.97 -31.51 38.12
CA LYS A 142 -1.49 -32.70 38.76
C LYS A 142 -2.69 -33.18 37.94
N ILE A 143 -2.54 -34.31 37.27
CA ILE A 143 -3.65 -35.01 36.62
C ILE A 143 -4.21 -36.03 37.61
N GLY A 144 -5.49 -35.90 37.95
CA GLY A 144 -6.20 -36.87 38.78
C GLY A 144 -6.93 -37.90 37.91
N LEU A 145 -6.69 -39.18 38.16
CA LEU A 145 -7.39 -40.30 37.55
C LEU A 145 -8.23 -40.98 38.64
N LYS A 146 -9.52 -41.17 38.37
CA LYS A 146 -10.46 -41.87 39.25
C LYS A 146 -11.09 -43.02 38.50
N VAL A 147 -11.00 -44.22 39.05
CA VAL A 147 -11.67 -45.42 38.55
C VAL A 147 -12.59 -45.95 39.65
N GLU A 148 -13.87 -46.08 39.34
CA GLU A 148 -14.87 -46.58 40.29
C GLU A 148 -15.05 -48.09 40.14
N ASN A 149 -15.23 -48.78 41.27
CA ASN A 149 -15.40 -50.24 41.36
C ASN A 149 -14.31 -51.04 40.61
N PRO A 150 -13.02 -50.83 40.92
CA PRO A 150 -11.96 -51.60 40.28
C PRO A 150 -12.06 -53.07 40.67
N THR A 151 -12.02 -53.98 39.69
CA THR A 151 -11.95 -55.44 39.93
C THR A 151 -10.69 -55.83 40.70
N SER A 152 -9.59 -55.09 40.51
CA SER A 152 -8.33 -55.21 41.24
C SER A 152 -7.58 -53.89 41.22
N GLY A 153 -6.95 -53.53 42.34
CA GLY A 153 -6.09 -52.33 42.42
C GLY A 153 -4.87 -52.42 41.49
N ILE A 154 -4.31 -53.62 41.31
CA ILE A 154 -3.12 -53.81 40.49
C ILE A 154 -3.41 -53.55 39.01
N ASP A 155 -4.53 -54.08 38.50
CA ASP A 155 -4.93 -53.90 37.09
C ASP A 155 -5.22 -52.43 36.78
N SER A 156 -5.84 -51.73 37.73
CA SER A 156 -6.10 -50.29 37.61
C SER A 156 -4.81 -49.47 37.52
N MET A 157 -3.80 -49.82 38.33
CA MET A 157 -2.49 -49.16 38.27
C MET A 157 -1.75 -49.48 36.97
N LEU A 158 -1.79 -50.73 36.52
CA LEU A 158 -1.15 -51.15 35.28
C LEU A 158 -1.70 -50.39 34.06
N GLU A 159 -3.01 -50.22 33.99
CA GLU A 159 -3.65 -49.47 32.90
C GLU A 159 -3.24 -47.99 32.92
N THR A 160 -3.12 -47.37 34.11
CA THR A 160 -2.62 -45.98 34.19
C THR A 160 -1.18 -45.84 33.70
N LEU A 161 -0.28 -46.77 34.06
CA LEU A 161 1.09 -46.77 33.57
C LEU A 161 1.16 -47.00 32.05
N LYS A 162 0.27 -47.85 31.52
CA LYS A 162 0.15 -48.10 30.09
C LYS A 162 -0.32 -46.84 29.34
N CYS A 163 -1.34 -46.14 29.84
CA CYS A 163 -1.75 -44.85 29.28
C CYS A 163 -0.60 -43.82 29.33
N LEU A 164 0.16 -43.74 30.42
CA LEU A 164 1.31 -42.81 30.50
C LEU A 164 2.38 -43.10 29.45
N LYS A 165 2.63 -44.40 29.22
CA LYS A 165 3.55 -44.88 28.18
C LYS A 165 3.05 -44.58 26.77
N GLU A 166 1.75 -44.74 26.51
CA GLU A 166 1.14 -44.41 25.20
C GLU A 166 1.14 -42.90 24.93
N LEU A 167 1.02 -42.09 25.98
CA LEU A 167 1.03 -40.62 25.90
C LEU A 167 2.43 -40.00 25.90
N ASP A 168 3.49 -40.83 25.92
CA ASP A 168 4.91 -40.41 26.01
C ASP A 168 5.15 -39.34 27.08
N SER A 169 4.50 -39.52 28.23
CA SER A 169 4.41 -38.50 29.27
C SER A 169 5.26 -38.91 30.47
N ASN A 170 6.08 -37.97 30.98
CA ASN A 170 7.07 -38.21 32.03
C ASN A 170 6.64 -37.53 33.35
N PRO A 171 5.74 -38.15 34.15
CA PRO A 171 5.36 -37.60 35.44
C PRO A 171 6.53 -37.72 36.43
N THR A 172 6.73 -36.70 37.25
CA THR A 172 7.76 -36.67 38.32
C THR A 172 7.29 -37.39 39.58
N ILE A 173 5.98 -37.32 39.90
CA ILE A 173 5.41 -37.95 41.09
C ILE A 173 4.13 -38.69 40.70
N ILE A 174 4.00 -39.93 41.17
CA ILE A 174 2.78 -40.73 41.05
C ILE A 174 2.33 -41.06 42.48
N GLN A 175 1.18 -40.55 42.89
CA GLN A 175 0.55 -40.90 44.16
C GLN A 175 -0.71 -41.71 43.89
N SER A 176 -0.81 -42.91 44.47
CA SER A 176 -1.97 -43.79 44.31
C SER A 176 -2.61 -44.11 45.66
N ASN A 177 -3.93 -44.18 45.66
CA ASN A 177 -4.72 -44.62 46.80
C ASN A 177 -5.74 -45.65 46.31
N PHE A 178 -5.78 -46.77 47.02
CA PHE A 178 -6.66 -47.90 46.73
C PHE A 178 -7.65 -48.07 47.85
N THR A 179 -8.92 -48.11 47.49
CA THR A 179 -10.00 -48.53 48.38
C THR A 179 -10.83 -49.59 47.66
N PRO A 180 -11.62 -50.40 48.40
CA PRO A 180 -12.46 -51.43 47.78
C PRO A 180 -13.45 -50.90 46.73
N GLN A 181 -13.89 -49.64 46.86
CA GLN A 181 -14.87 -49.03 45.95
C GLN A 181 -14.25 -48.13 44.88
N GLN A 182 -13.01 -47.68 45.05
CA GLN A 182 -12.40 -46.74 44.12
C GLN A 182 -10.87 -46.81 44.12
N PHE A 183 -10.31 -46.55 42.94
CA PHE A 183 -8.91 -46.26 42.74
C PHE A 183 -8.73 -44.78 42.37
N LEU A 184 -7.79 -44.12 43.05
CA LEU A 184 -7.41 -42.73 42.80
C LEU A 184 -5.91 -42.67 42.52
N ALA A 185 -5.53 -42.05 41.41
CA ALA A 185 -4.14 -41.73 41.10
C ALA A 185 -3.98 -40.24 40.80
N VAL A 186 -2.94 -39.62 41.35
CA VAL A 186 -2.57 -38.24 41.09
C VAL A 186 -1.16 -38.22 40.51
N LEU A 187 -1.04 -37.70 39.29
CA LEU A 187 0.19 -37.64 38.52
C LEU A 187 0.69 -36.20 38.48
N ALA A 188 1.83 -35.91 39.10
CA ALA A 188 2.45 -34.59 39.03
C ALA A 188 3.50 -34.55 37.91
N PHE A 189 3.42 -33.55 37.04
CA PHE A 189 4.35 -33.31 35.94
C PHE A 189 5.33 -32.17 36.29
N PRO A 190 6.54 -32.19 35.70
CA PRO A 190 7.52 -31.14 35.93
C PRO A 190 6.99 -29.82 35.38
N THR A 191 7.09 -28.76 36.19
CA THR A 191 6.82 -27.39 35.74
C THR A 191 7.96 -26.98 34.82
N GLN A 192 7.67 -26.67 33.56
CA GLN A 192 8.66 -26.08 32.67
C GLN A 192 8.97 -24.66 33.18
N VAL A 193 10.20 -24.44 33.66
CA VAL A 193 10.73 -23.15 34.13
C VAL A 193 11.17 -22.31 32.93
#